data_AF-A0A937WR56-F1
#
_entry.id   AF-A0A937WR56-F1
#
_cell.length_a   1.000
_cell.length_b   1.000
_cell.length_c   1.000
_cell.angle_alpha   90.00
_cell.angle_beta   90.00
_cell.angle_gamma   90.00
#
_symmetry.space_group_name_H-M   'P 1'
#
loop_
_entity.id
_entity.type
_entity.pdbx_description
1 polymer ?
#
loop_
_entity_poly.entity_id
_entity_poly.type
_entity_poly.pdbx_seq_one_letter_code
_entity_poly.pdbx_strand_id
1 'polypeptide(L)'
;MNRDNPWWIIDIKPPIRLGKIDNGDLPRFLTNMHQLFPEDAILYAEAPYMCVCFESFLKHNKLETSVKTKISILHSDGFHIPLNRRNLAELADILDGHSASEVCELLVAYKGETVLMECSDVHNGIFEVSGEISEETVRNFCSLRGFSYRKSNAEQFK
;
A
#
# COMPACT_ATOMS: atom_id res chain seq x y z
N MET A 1 9.77 10.42 -9.61
CA MET A 1 8.62 10.63 -8.70
C MET A 1 8.55 12.10 -8.36
N ASN A 2 7.42 12.76 -8.61
CA ASN A 2 7.25 14.15 -8.20
C ASN A 2 7.07 14.15 -6.66
N ARG A 3 8.09 14.62 -5.91
CA ARG A 3 8.07 14.80 -4.45
C ARG A 3 7.91 16.29 -4.08
N ASP A 4 7.39 17.11 -4.99
CA ASP A 4 7.26 18.57 -4.80
C ASP A 4 6.23 18.91 -3.70
N ASN A 5 5.26 18.02 -3.47
CA ASN A 5 4.31 18.10 -2.35
C ASN A 5 4.81 17.28 -1.15
N PRO A 6 4.60 17.75 0.10
CA PRO A 6 5.01 17.01 1.29
C PRO A 6 4.21 15.71 1.42
N TRP A 7 4.92 14.59 1.52
CA TRP A 7 4.32 13.29 1.79
C TRP A 7 4.01 13.14 3.28
N TRP A 8 3.08 12.23 3.59
CA TRP A 8 2.67 11.89 4.94
C TRP A 8 3.12 10.47 5.25
N ILE A 9 3.59 10.24 6.47
CA ILE A 9 3.86 8.90 6.97
C ILE A 9 2.73 8.54 7.92
N ILE A 10 2.06 7.41 7.66
CA ILE A 10 1.11 6.82 8.59
C ILE A 10 1.86 5.82 9.46
N ASP A 11 1.88 6.06 10.77
CA ASP A 11 2.59 5.22 11.72
C ASP A 11 1.76 3.97 12.04
N ILE A 12 2.11 2.86 11.40
CA ILE A 12 1.49 1.55 11.64
C ILE A 12 2.29 0.81 12.73
N LYS A 13 1.61 0.24 13.74
CA LYS A 13 2.24 -0.45 14.87
C LYS A 13 1.95 -1.96 14.92
N PRO A 14 2.95 -2.80 15.25
CA PRO A 14 4.39 -2.47 15.30
C PRO A 14 4.91 -2.02 13.91
N PRO A 15 6.10 -1.40 13.82
CA PRO A 15 6.68 -1.02 12.54
C PRO A 15 6.64 -2.21 11.59
N ILE A 16 6.03 -1.99 10.44
CA ILE A 16 5.83 -3.05 9.48
C ILE A 16 7.19 -3.42 8.90
N ARG A 17 7.49 -4.70 8.94
CA ARG A 17 8.26 -5.29 7.86
C ARG A 17 7.24 -6.02 7.04
N LEU A 18 7.09 -5.67 5.77
CA LEU A 18 6.24 -6.45 4.88
C LEU A 18 6.70 -7.91 4.86
N GLY A 19 7.92 -8.23 5.33
CA GLY A 19 8.40 -9.58 5.67
C GLY A 19 8.20 -10.13 7.12
N LYS A 20 7.61 -9.42 8.08
CA LYS A 20 7.16 -9.93 9.40
C LYS A 20 5.94 -9.15 9.92
N ILE A 21 4.75 -9.77 9.90
CA ILE A 21 3.53 -9.25 10.52
C ILE A 21 3.39 -9.98 11.85
N ASP A 22 3.37 -9.20 12.94
CA ASP A 22 2.64 -9.57 14.15
C ASP A 22 1.19 -9.10 13.97
N ASN A 23 0.22 -9.74 14.64
CA ASN A 23 -1.22 -9.40 14.67
C ASN A 23 -1.48 -7.94 15.10
N GLY A 24 -1.16 -7.01 14.20
CA GLY A 24 -1.04 -5.59 14.47
C GLY A 24 -1.93 -4.78 13.56
N ASP A 25 -1.52 -3.53 13.34
CA ASP A 25 -2.35 -2.54 12.68
C ASP A 25 -2.50 -2.73 11.15
N LEU A 26 -1.74 -3.64 10.51
CA LEU A 26 -1.73 -3.79 9.04
C LEU A 26 -3.03 -4.34 8.44
N PRO A 27 -3.60 -5.48 8.88
CA PRO A 27 -4.91 -5.92 8.38
C PRO A 27 -5.97 -4.81 8.56
N ARG A 28 -5.99 -4.15 9.73
CA ARG A 28 -6.89 -3.00 9.99
C ARG A 28 -6.65 -1.84 9.02
N PHE A 29 -5.40 -1.52 8.72
CA PHE A 29 -5.05 -0.48 7.76
C PHE A 29 -5.57 -0.82 6.36
N LEU A 30 -5.26 -2.02 5.86
CA LEU A 30 -5.64 -2.47 4.52
C LEU A 30 -7.16 -2.47 4.33
N THR A 31 -7.93 -3.04 5.26
CA THR A 31 -9.40 -3.06 5.16
C THR A 31 -10.00 -1.66 5.04
N ASN A 32 -9.36 -0.65 5.62
CA ASN A 32 -9.85 0.74 5.63
C ASN A 32 -9.21 1.63 4.56
N MET A 33 -8.20 1.14 3.86
CA MET A 33 -7.36 1.92 2.95
C MET A 33 -8.13 2.58 1.80
N HIS A 34 -9.25 1.99 1.36
CA HIS A 34 -10.17 2.58 0.38
C HIS A 34 -10.76 3.94 0.78
N GLN A 35 -10.66 4.34 2.05
CA GLN A 35 -11.17 5.63 2.54
C GLN A 35 -10.16 6.76 2.33
N LEU A 36 -8.89 6.42 2.08
CA LEU A 36 -7.82 7.38 1.80
C LEU A 36 -7.73 7.75 0.33
N PHE A 37 -8.11 6.83 -0.56
CA PHE A 37 -7.82 6.93 -1.99
C PHE A 37 -9.08 7.07 -2.83
N PRO A 38 -9.00 7.67 -4.03
CA PRO A 38 -10.10 7.70 -4.99
C PRO A 38 -10.61 6.29 -5.36
N GLU A 39 -11.90 6.18 -5.70
CA GLU A 39 -12.53 4.89 -6.00
C GLU A 39 -11.93 4.14 -7.21
N ASP A 40 -11.31 4.88 -8.13
CA ASP A 40 -10.65 4.37 -9.33
C ASP A 40 -9.13 4.16 -9.14
N ALA A 41 -8.63 4.24 -7.91
CA ALA A 41 -7.25 3.92 -7.60
C ALA A 41 -6.97 2.41 -7.80
N ILE A 42 -5.71 2.11 -8.10
CA ILE A 42 -5.19 0.78 -8.35
C ILE A 42 -4.16 0.47 -7.26
N LEU A 43 -4.21 -0.76 -6.74
CA LEU A 43 -3.19 -1.31 -5.88
C LEU A 43 -2.25 -2.17 -6.71
N TYR A 44 -0.97 -1.84 -6.67
CA TYR A 44 0.12 -2.63 -7.20
C TYR A 44 0.80 -3.41 -6.08
N ALA A 45 1.10 -4.67 -6.33
CA ALA A 45 1.89 -5.52 -5.44
C ALA A 45 2.97 -6.26 -6.22
N GLU A 46 4.16 -6.33 -5.65
CA GLU A 46 5.29 -7.08 -6.19
C GLU A 46 5.96 -7.91 -5.09
N ALA A 47 6.22 -9.18 -5.38
CA ALA A 47 7.15 -9.99 -4.61
C ALA A 47 7.75 -11.12 -5.46
N PRO A 48 9.05 -11.40 -5.28
CA PRO A 48 9.69 -12.58 -5.87
C PRO A 48 9.25 -13.89 -5.22
N TYR A 49 8.78 -13.84 -3.96
CA TYR A 49 8.33 -15.01 -3.20
C TYR A 49 7.04 -14.71 -2.44
N MET A 50 5.89 -15.07 -3.02
CA MET A 50 4.56 -14.91 -2.41
C MET A 50 3.99 -16.28 -1.99
N CYS A 51 3.16 -16.33 -0.94
CA CYS A 51 2.41 -17.54 -0.65
C CYS A 51 1.39 -17.82 -1.76
N VAL A 52 1.07 -19.10 -1.96
CA VAL A 52 0.15 -19.56 -3.01
C VAL A 52 -1.22 -18.88 -2.91
N CYS A 53 -1.71 -18.64 -1.69
CA CYS A 53 -2.98 -17.98 -1.44
C CYS A 53 -2.98 -16.54 -1.96
N PHE A 54 -1.93 -15.78 -1.64
CA PHE A 54 -1.77 -14.38 -2.04
C PHE A 54 -1.56 -14.25 -3.54
N GLU A 55 -0.70 -15.09 -4.14
CA GLU A 55 -0.49 -15.12 -5.57
C GLU A 55 -1.79 -15.48 -6.33
N SER A 56 -2.54 -16.46 -5.83
CA SER A 56 -3.81 -16.87 -6.44
C SER A 56 -4.84 -15.75 -6.39
N PHE A 57 -4.94 -15.05 -5.26
CA PHE A 57 -5.79 -13.87 -5.11
C PHE A 57 -5.42 -12.77 -6.12
N LEU A 58 -4.13 -12.43 -6.23
CA LEU A 58 -3.66 -11.40 -7.15
C LEU A 58 -3.90 -11.79 -8.61
N LYS A 59 -3.64 -13.04 -8.98
CA LYS A 59 -3.91 -13.57 -10.33
C LYS A 59 -5.40 -13.53 -10.69
N HIS A 60 -6.27 -13.79 -9.72
CA HIS A 60 -7.72 -13.81 -9.93
C HIS A 60 -8.30 -12.39 -10.07
N ASN A 61 -7.77 -11.43 -9.30
CA ASN A 61 -8.31 -10.07 -9.22
C ASN A 61 -7.52 -9.05 -10.06
N LYS A 62 -6.50 -9.49 -10.81
CA LYS A 62 -5.70 -8.60 -11.65
C LYS A 62 -6.53 -7.96 -12.76
N LEU A 63 -6.16 -6.73 -13.08
CA LEU A 63 -6.62 -6.06 -14.29
C LEU A 63 -5.96 -6.74 -15.51
N GLU A 64 -6.76 -7.15 -16.49
CA GLU A 64 -6.26 -7.80 -17.72
C GLU A 64 -5.44 -6.85 -18.60
N THR A 65 -5.74 -5.56 -18.53
CA THR A 65 -4.98 -4.55 -19.26
C THR A 65 -3.68 -4.33 -18.50
N SER A 66 -2.55 -4.62 -19.14
CA SER A 66 -1.27 -4.13 -18.67
C SER A 66 -1.41 -2.62 -18.57
N VAL A 67 -1.52 -2.12 -17.34
CA VAL A 67 -1.48 -0.69 -17.11
C VAL A 67 -0.05 -0.34 -17.49
N LYS A 68 0.15 0.17 -18.72
CA LYS A 68 1.40 0.77 -19.15
C LYS A 68 1.59 2.04 -18.34
N THR A 69 1.93 1.84 -17.08
CA THR A 69 2.22 2.88 -16.14
C THR A 69 3.59 3.44 -16.45
N LYS A 70 3.70 4.78 -16.49
CA LYS A 70 5.00 5.45 -16.56
C LYS A 70 5.65 5.61 -15.19
N ILE A 71 5.07 5.02 -14.16
CA ILE A 71 5.61 5.05 -12.80
C ILE A 71 6.85 4.14 -12.77
N SER A 72 8.03 4.76 -12.70
CA SER A 72 9.33 4.09 -12.85
C SER A 72 9.66 3.06 -11.77
N ILE A 73 8.97 3.11 -10.62
CA ILE A 73 9.15 2.16 -9.52
C ILE A 73 8.33 0.88 -9.69
N LEU A 74 7.44 0.82 -10.69
CA LEU A 74 6.59 -0.34 -10.94
C LEU A 74 7.21 -1.22 -12.02
N HIS A 75 7.38 -2.50 -11.72
CA HIS A 75 7.89 -3.48 -12.66
C HIS A 75 6.76 -4.10 -13.49
N SER A 76 7.10 -4.60 -14.68
CA SER A 76 6.13 -5.09 -15.65
C SER A 76 5.44 -6.40 -15.25
N ASP A 77 6.04 -7.12 -14.32
CA ASP A 77 5.62 -8.43 -13.80
C ASP A 77 4.82 -8.34 -12.48
N GLY A 78 4.68 -7.14 -11.91
CA GLY A 78 3.86 -6.93 -10.73
C GLY A 78 2.35 -7.04 -11.01
N PHE A 79 1.58 -7.21 -9.94
CA PHE A 79 0.14 -7.40 -10.01
C PHE A 79 -0.59 -6.08 -9.79
N HIS A 80 -1.53 -5.76 -10.68
CA HIS A 80 -2.38 -4.58 -10.56
C HIS A 80 -3.81 -5.01 -10.28
N ILE A 81 -4.36 -4.65 -9.12
CA ILE A 81 -5.75 -4.95 -8.74
C ILE A 81 -6.50 -3.65 -8.42
N PRO A 82 -7.83 -3.58 -8.62
CA PRO A 82 -8.62 -2.45 -8.16
C PRO A 82 -8.48 -2.22 -6.64
N LEU A 83 -8.28 -0.98 -6.22
CA LEU A 83 -8.22 -0.59 -4.81
C LEU A 83 -9.64 -0.36 -4.27
N ASN A 84 -10.42 -1.45 -4.16
CA ASN A 84 -11.79 -1.40 -3.67
C ASN A 84 -11.95 -2.17 -2.35
N ARG A 85 -13.09 -1.95 -1.68
CA ARG A 85 -13.39 -2.57 -0.37
C ARG A 85 -13.31 -4.09 -0.37
N ARG A 86 -13.81 -4.73 -1.42
CA ARG A 86 -13.84 -6.20 -1.53
C ARG A 86 -12.42 -6.75 -1.58
N ASN A 87 -11.61 -6.24 -2.50
CA ASN A 87 -10.24 -6.70 -2.69
C ASN A 87 -9.40 -6.47 -1.44
N LEU A 88 -9.59 -5.33 -0.75
CA LEU A 88 -8.85 -5.02 0.47
C LEU A 88 -9.28 -5.84 1.68
N ALA A 89 -10.57 -6.21 1.78
CA ALA A 89 -11.04 -7.10 2.82
C ALA A 89 -10.46 -8.51 2.64
N GLU A 90 -10.54 -9.06 1.42
CA GLU A 90 -9.98 -10.37 1.09
C GLU A 90 -8.45 -10.40 1.27
N LEU A 91 -7.77 -9.31 0.91
CA LEU A 91 -6.34 -9.15 1.16
C LEU A 91 -6.04 -9.16 2.67
N ALA A 92 -6.80 -8.42 3.48
CA ALA A 92 -6.62 -8.38 4.92
C ALA A 92 -6.86 -9.76 5.56
N ASP A 93 -7.85 -10.51 5.10
CA ASP A 93 -8.15 -11.87 5.59
C ASP A 93 -7.01 -12.85 5.26
N ILE A 94 -6.44 -12.77 4.05
CA ILE A 94 -5.26 -13.55 3.68
C ILE A 94 -4.08 -13.22 4.61
N LEU A 95 -3.92 -11.95 4.98
CA LEU A 95 -2.82 -11.50 5.82
C LEU A 95 -2.98 -11.84 7.30
N ASP A 96 -4.21 -11.94 7.79
CA ASP A 96 -4.49 -12.35 9.18
C ASP A 96 -4.06 -13.81 9.45
N GLY A 97 -3.99 -14.64 8.39
CA GLY A 97 -3.59 -16.05 8.48
C GLY A 97 -2.13 -16.36 8.16
N HIS A 98 -1.33 -15.38 7.73
CA HIS A 98 0.01 -15.62 7.17
C HIS A 98 1.07 -14.69 7.77
N SER A 99 2.29 -15.21 7.97
CA SER A 99 3.44 -14.37 8.30
C SER A 99 3.86 -13.56 7.08
N ALA A 100 4.20 -12.30 7.27
CA ALA A 100 4.37 -11.37 6.15
C ALA A 100 5.52 -11.67 5.17
N SER A 101 6.51 -12.47 5.56
CA SER A 101 7.60 -12.94 4.67
C SER A 101 7.13 -13.63 3.39
N GLU A 102 5.83 -13.81 3.21
CA GLU A 102 5.19 -14.45 2.08
C GLU A 102 4.23 -13.51 1.30
N VAL A 103 4.29 -12.19 1.52
CA VAL A 103 3.26 -11.25 1.03
C VAL A 103 3.73 -10.42 -0.15
N CYS A 104 4.47 -9.33 0.08
CA CYS A 104 5.00 -8.46 -0.97
C CYS A 104 6.21 -7.68 -0.48
N GLU A 105 7.15 -7.35 -1.36
CA GLU A 105 8.30 -6.49 -1.07
C GLU A 105 7.99 -5.01 -1.36
N LEU A 106 7.01 -4.78 -2.23
CA LEU A 106 6.56 -3.46 -2.64
C LEU A 106 5.03 -3.44 -2.82
N LEU A 107 4.40 -2.48 -2.16
CA LEU A 107 2.97 -2.18 -2.27
C LEU A 107 2.81 -0.71 -2.66
N VAL A 108 2.07 -0.44 -3.74
CA VAL A 108 1.88 0.93 -4.25
C VAL A 108 0.42 1.17 -4.58
N ALA A 109 -0.17 2.24 -4.05
CA ALA A 109 -1.45 2.75 -4.53
C ALA A 109 -1.19 3.86 -5.56
N TYR A 110 -1.88 3.82 -6.70
CA TYR A 110 -1.73 4.84 -7.73
C TYR A 110 -3.04 5.10 -8.49
N LYS A 111 -3.11 6.26 -9.16
CA LYS A 111 -4.21 6.62 -10.07
C LYS A 111 -3.62 7.27 -11.32
N GLY A 112 -3.87 6.68 -12.48
CA GLY A 112 -3.23 7.10 -13.73
C GLY A 112 -1.71 6.97 -13.64
N GLU A 113 -0.98 8.08 -13.76
CA GLU A 113 0.49 8.13 -13.61
C GLU A 113 0.94 8.66 -12.23
N THR A 114 0.01 8.88 -11.31
CA THR A 114 0.27 9.47 -9.99
C THR A 114 0.32 8.41 -8.91
N VAL A 115 1.46 8.32 -8.20
CA VAL A 115 1.59 7.52 -6.98
C VAL A 115 0.89 8.24 -5.84
N LEU A 116 0.01 7.51 -5.15
CA LEU A 116 -0.79 8.00 -4.01
C LEU A 116 -0.27 7.45 -2.68
N MET A 117 0.31 6.24 -2.70
CA MET A 117 1.00 5.67 -1.54
C MET A 117 2.05 4.67 -1.98
N GLU A 118 3.13 4.59 -1.21
CA GLU A 118 4.18 3.59 -1.35
C GLU A 118 4.46 2.97 0.02
N CYS A 119 4.66 1.65 0.04
CA CYS A 119 5.22 0.92 1.16
C CYS A 119 6.17 -0.14 0.60
N SER A 120 7.42 -0.14 1.06
CA SER A 120 8.40 -1.14 0.64
C SER A 120 9.29 -1.58 1.79
N ASP A 121 9.77 -2.82 1.72
CA ASP A 121 10.70 -3.34 2.73
C ASP A 121 12.06 -2.64 2.69
N VAL A 122 12.48 -2.13 1.52
CA VAL A 122 13.67 -1.30 1.36
C VAL A 122 13.58 -0.02 2.21
N HIS A 123 12.36 0.50 2.41
CA HIS A 123 12.09 1.69 3.22
C HIS A 123 11.50 1.34 4.59
N ASN A 124 11.86 0.18 5.15
CA ASN A 124 11.41 -0.29 6.48
C ASN A 124 9.89 -0.42 6.63
N GLY A 125 9.17 -0.75 5.54
CA GLY A 125 7.71 -0.96 5.57
C GLY A 125 6.91 0.26 6.00
N ILE A 126 7.46 1.46 5.83
CA ILE A 126 6.76 2.72 6.13
C ILE A 126 5.71 2.97 5.05
N PHE A 127 4.48 3.31 5.47
CA PHE A 127 3.41 3.73 4.56
C PHE A 127 3.53 5.23 4.31
N GLU A 128 4.12 5.59 3.17
CA GLU A 128 4.21 6.96 2.71
C GLU A 128 3.02 7.28 1.80
N VAL A 129 2.21 8.27 2.16
CA VAL A 129 1.05 8.77 1.41
C VAL A 129 1.42 10.08 0.74
N SER A 130 1.14 10.19 -0.55
CA SER A 130 1.42 11.38 -1.36
C SER A 130 0.69 12.61 -0.84
N GLY A 131 1.32 13.78 -0.98
CA GLY A 131 0.71 15.07 -0.67
C GLY A 131 -0.47 15.46 -1.59
N GLU A 132 -0.70 14.69 -2.66
CA GLU A 132 -1.95 14.75 -3.45
C GLU A 132 -3.18 14.35 -2.62
N ILE A 133 -2.98 13.53 -1.57
CA ILE A 133 -4.00 13.29 -0.55
C ILE A 133 -3.91 14.42 0.47
N SER A 134 -5.00 15.17 0.64
CA SER A 134 -5.02 16.30 1.56
C SER A 134 -4.74 15.86 2.99
N GLU A 135 -4.07 16.74 3.75
CA GLU A 135 -3.80 16.49 5.18
C GLU A 135 -5.09 16.23 5.95
N GLU A 136 -6.19 16.92 5.60
CA GLU A 136 -7.49 16.70 6.21
C GLU A 136 -8.00 15.27 6.01
N THR A 137 -7.86 14.70 4.82
CA THR A 137 -8.23 13.31 4.54
C THR A 137 -7.37 12.34 5.36
N VAL A 138 -6.05 12.54 5.38
CA VAL A 138 -5.13 11.71 6.17
C VAL A 138 -5.46 11.78 7.66
N ARG A 139 -5.68 12.99 8.18
CA ARG A 139 -6.04 13.24 9.58
C ARG A 139 -7.36 12.57 9.95
N ASN A 140 -8.39 12.73 9.13
CA ASN A 140 -9.70 12.14 9.38
C ASN A 140 -9.62 10.61 9.39
N PHE A 141 -8.93 10.02 8.43
CA PHE A 141 -8.67 8.59 8.39
C PHE A 141 -7.95 8.10 9.65
N CYS A 142 -6.84 8.74 10.01
CA CYS A 142 -6.03 8.35 11.16
C CYS A 142 -6.83 8.47 12.47
N SER A 143 -7.57 9.56 12.65
CA SER A 143 -8.41 9.78 13.83
C SER A 143 -9.51 8.73 13.96
N LEU A 144 -10.16 8.33 12.86
CA LEU A 144 -11.23 7.32 12.88
C LEU A 144 -10.72 5.89 13.11
N ARG A 145 -9.46 5.62 12.74
CA ARG A 145 -8.89 4.26 12.75
C ARG A 145 -7.82 4.05 13.83
N GLY A 146 -7.58 5.07 14.65
CA GLY A 146 -6.63 5.02 15.76
C GLY A 146 -5.17 5.00 15.32
N PHE A 147 -4.85 5.57 14.16
CA PHE A 147 -3.48 5.70 13.67
C PHE A 147 -2.92 7.09 14.01
N SER A 148 -1.59 7.17 14.07
CA SER A 148 -0.87 8.44 14.06
C SER A 148 -0.33 8.71 12.66
N TYR A 149 -0.11 9.98 12.33
CA TYR A 149 0.59 10.36 11.11
C TYR A 149 1.53 11.54 11.37
N ARG A 150 2.53 11.68 10.50
CA ARG A 150 3.51 12.77 10.53
C ARG A 150 3.90 13.17 9.12
N LYS A 151 4.50 14.35 8.95
CA LYS A 151 5.11 14.73 7.68
C LYS A 151 6.34 13.87 7.41
N SER A 152 6.52 13.46 6.16
CA SER A 152 7.76 12.84 5.69
C SER A 152 8.83 13.93 5.60
N ASN A 153 9.97 13.70 6.24
CA ASN A 153 11.14 14.56 6.09
C ASN A 153 11.91 14.03 4.88
N ALA A 154 11.97 14.80 3.80
CA ALA A 154 12.58 14.41 2.52
C ALA A 154 14.05 13.94 2.63
N GLU A 155 14.72 14.18 3.75
CA GLU A 155 16.11 13.77 4.01
C GLU A 155 16.28 12.29 4.35
N GLN A 156 15.21 11.53 4.61
CA GLN A 156 15.31 10.11 4.99
C GLN A 156 15.64 9.16 3.82
N PHE A 157 15.82 9.69 2.61
CA PHE A 157 15.89 8.91 1.36
C PHE A 157 16.93 9.42 0.35
N LYS A 158 17.95 10.16 0.81
CA LYS A 158 19.14 10.49 0.01
C LYS A 158 20.21 9.40 0.11
#